data_AF-A0A670YKF3-F1
#
_entry.id   AF-A0A670YKF3-F1
#
_cell.length_a   1.000
_cell.length_b   1.000
_cell.length_c   1.000
_cell.angle_alpha   90.00
_cell.angle_beta   90.00
_cell.angle_gamma   90.00
#
_symmetry.space_group_name_H-M   'P 1'
#
loop_
_entity.id
_entity.type
_entity.pdbx_description
1 polymer ?
#
loop_
_entity_poly.entity_id
_entity_poly.type
_entity_poly.pdbx_seq_one_letter_code
_entity_poly.pdbx_strand_id
1 'polypeptide(L)'
;MAYRYSLLVLWLQLDRALLLSSNDPNVCSYWESFTTVSKESFVQPFVQESKEPCKSLAWLRAKTCPQYRVLYKTAYRQGVRVDYRRRHHCCEGFYESSDACVPRCAQECVHGRCVAPEQCQCEQGWRGSDCSSECSDQSWGPNCQSPCTCLNGGSCDPLTGACTCPPGYHGQECQEPCATGTYGQGCQLDCHCQNGASCSLVNGACLCSPVTPPQ
;
A
#
# COMPACT_ATOMS: atom_id res chain seq x y z
N MET A 1 -28.15 20.64 56.81
CA MET A 1 -27.00 21.26 56.12
C MET A 1 -26.11 20.15 55.59
N ALA A 2 -26.03 19.98 54.28
CA ALA A 2 -24.88 19.37 53.59
C ALA A 2 -25.05 19.67 52.09
N TYR A 3 -24.24 20.59 51.61
CA TYR A 3 -24.16 21.06 50.24
C TYR A 3 -23.33 20.08 49.39
N ARG A 4 -23.76 19.89 48.13
CA ARG A 4 -22.96 19.66 46.90
C ARG A 4 -22.08 18.38 46.90
N TYR A 5 -21.96 17.63 45.81
CA TYR A 5 -21.39 18.04 44.53
C TYR A 5 -22.01 17.20 43.40
N SER A 6 -22.71 17.86 42.47
CA SER A 6 -22.99 17.29 41.16
C SER A 6 -21.67 17.17 40.40
N LEU A 7 -21.24 15.93 40.17
CA LEU A 7 -20.17 15.59 39.22
C LEU A 7 -20.68 15.90 37.80
N LEU A 8 -20.50 17.15 37.37
CA LEU A 8 -20.49 17.51 35.96
C LEU A 8 -19.23 16.89 35.36
N VAL A 9 -19.35 15.65 34.89
CA VAL A 9 -18.39 15.06 33.96
C VAL A 9 -18.51 15.87 32.68
N LEU A 10 -17.65 16.89 32.53
CA LEU A 10 -17.37 17.49 31.24
C LEU A 10 -16.81 16.36 30.38
N TRP A 11 -17.65 15.80 29.54
CA TRP A 11 -17.23 15.02 28.38
C TRP A 11 -16.45 15.98 27.49
N LEU A 12 -15.17 16.18 27.79
CA LEU A 12 -14.17 16.46 26.76
C LEU A 12 -14.23 15.25 25.84
N GLN A 13 -15.16 15.32 24.88
CA GLN A 13 -15.04 14.61 23.62
C GLN A 13 -13.69 15.08 23.08
N LEU A 14 -12.62 14.36 23.44
CA LEU A 14 -11.52 14.21 22.51
C LEU A 14 -12.19 13.59 21.30
N ASP A 15 -12.57 14.43 20.34
CA ASP A 15 -12.48 14.08 18.94
C ASP A 15 -11.01 13.69 18.71
N ARG A 16 -10.63 12.49 19.14
CA ARG A 16 -9.66 11.68 18.43
C ARG A 16 -10.33 11.38 17.10
N ALA A 17 -10.38 12.40 16.23
CA ALA A 17 -10.28 12.14 14.82
C ALA A 17 -9.01 11.30 14.71
N LEU A 18 -9.22 10.00 14.49
CA LEU A 18 -8.18 9.05 14.14
C LEU A 18 -7.51 9.64 12.90
N LEU A 19 -6.45 10.40 13.14
CA LEU A 19 -5.73 11.10 12.09
C LEU A 19 -4.69 10.11 11.61
N LEU A 20 -4.91 9.62 10.39
CA LEU A 20 -3.89 8.95 9.58
C LEU A 20 -2.53 9.59 9.85
N SER A 21 -1.58 8.76 10.25
CA SER A 21 -0.25 9.21 10.63
C SER A 21 0.38 9.99 9.49
N SER A 22 0.75 11.24 9.71
CA SER A 22 1.41 12.06 8.68
C SER A 22 2.80 11.54 8.29
N ASN A 23 3.33 10.56 9.01
CA ASN A 23 4.62 9.93 8.75
C ASN A 23 4.52 8.67 7.88
N ASP A 24 3.32 8.16 7.63
CA ASP A 24 3.11 7.03 6.72
C ASP A 24 3.33 7.52 5.27
N PRO A 25 4.23 6.89 4.49
CA PRO A 25 4.52 7.29 3.10
C PRO A 25 3.30 7.18 2.17
N ASN A 26 2.29 6.40 2.55
CA ASN A 26 1.06 6.21 1.78
C ASN A 26 -0.07 7.15 2.21
N VAL A 27 0.25 8.16 3.03
CA VAL A 27 -0.69 9.22 3.43
C VAL A 27 -0.41 10.49 2.63
N CYS A 28 -1.40 10.88 1.84
CA CYS A 28 -1.40 12.06 1.00
C CYS A 28 -2.12 13.22 1.71
N SER A 29 -1.73 14.46 1.41
CA SER A 29 -2.37 15.64 2.00
C SER A 29 -3.01 16.53 0.93
N TYR A 30 -4.14 17.15 1.28
CA TYR A 30 -4.83 18.11 0.42
C TYR A 30 -5.29 19.33 1.23
N TRP A 31 -5.51 20.45 0.53
CA TRP A 31 -6.04 21.68 1.12
C TRP A 31 -7.56 21.70 0.98
N GLU A 32 -8.26 21.66 2.11
CA GLU A 32 -9.72 21.79 2.17
C GLU A 32 -10.06 23.24 2.53
N SER A 33 -10.92 23.88 1.72
CA SER A 33 -11.43 25.22 2.02
C SER A 33 -12.68 25.15 2.91
N PHE A 34 -12.83 26.13 3.79
CA PHE A 34 -14.00 26.27 4.65
C PHE A 34 -14.31 27.76 4.86
N THR A 35 -15.53 28.06 5.27
CA THR A 35 -15.97 29.44 5.51
C THR A 35 -15.96 29.78 7.00
N THR A 36 -15.33 30.90 7.34
CA THR A 36 -15.28 31.45 8.70
C THR A 36 -15.98 32.80 8.72
N VAL A 37 -16.79 33.04 9.74
CA VAL A 37 -17.41 34.34 9.96
C VAL A 37 -16.40 35.28 10.61
N SER A 38 -16.13 36.41 9.94
CA SER A 38 -15.25 37.46 10.45
C SER A 38 -16.04 38.74 10.69
N LYS A 39 -15.57 39.56 11.64
CA LYS A 39 -16.16 40.87 11.91
C LYS A 39 -15.43 41.91 11.06
N GLU A 40 -16.10 42.45 10.06
CA GLU A 40 -15.57 43.47 9.17
C GLU A 40 -16.04 44.86 9.63
N SER A 41 -15.14 45.84 9.62
CA SER A 41 -15.49 47.24 9.80
C SER A 41 -15.89 47.87 8.47
N PHE A 42 -16.91 48.72 8.49
CA PHE A 42 -17.32 49.53 7.34
C PHE A 42 -17.69 50.95 7.78
N VAL A 43 -17.72 51.86 6.81
CA VAL A 43 -18.10 53.26 7.05
C VAL A 43 -19.60 53.42 6.82
N GLN A 44 -20.33 53.75 7.87
CA GLN A 44 -21.77 53.99 7.79
C GLN A 44 -22.07 55.50 7.80
N PRO A 45 -22.78 56.03 6.78
CA PRO A 45 -23.22 57.43 6.80
C PRO A 45 -24.39 57.61 7.79
N PHE A 46 -24.43 58.75 8.46
CA PHE A 46 -25.56 59.18 9.28
C PHE A 46 -25.80 60.68 9.12
N VAL A 47 -27.06 61.11 9.23
CA VAL A 47 -27.44 62.51 9.13
C VAL A 47 -27.48 63.10 10.54
N GLN A 48 -26.68 64.14 10.76
CA GLN A 48 -26.79 64.99 11.94
C GLN A 48 -27.65 66.20 11.58
N GLU A 49 -28.68 66.45 12.37
CA GLU A 49 -29.54 67.63 12.24
C GLU A 49 -29.11 68.68 13.26
N SER A 50 -28.82 69.90 12.80
CA SER A 50 -28.55 71.06 13.64
C SER A 50 -29.44 72.24 13.25
N LYS A 51 -29.82 73.05 14.23
CA LYS A 51 -30.62 74.26 14.00
C LYS A 51 -29.68 75.44 13.82
N GLU A 52 -29.61 76.00 12.61
CA GLU A 52 -28.84 77.21 12.32
C GLU A 52 -29.78 78.41 12.04
N PRO A 53 -29.37 79.66 12.31
CA PRO A 53 -30.13 80.84 11.95
C PRO A 53 -30.27 80.95 10.43
N CYS A 54 -31.48 81.17 9.92
CA CYS A 54 -31.73 81.28 8.49
C CYS A 54 -31.04 82.54 7.92
N LYS A 55 -30.17 82.37 6.91
CA LYS A 55 -29.40 83.48 6.30
C LYS A 55 -30.24 84.41 5.40
N SER A 56 -31.45 84.03 4.99
CA SER A 56 -32.25 84.75 3.97
C SER A 56 -33.52 85.47 4.49
N LEU A 57 -33.78 85.48 5.81
CA LEU A 57 -34.98 86.13 6.40
C LEU A 57 -34.59 87.08 7.54
N ALA A 58 -33.94 88.20 7.20
CA ALA A 58 -33.40 89.18 8.15
C ALA A 58 -34.45 90.00 8.95
N TRP A 59 -35.75 89.76 8.75
CA TRP A 59 -36.83 90.61 9.28
C TRP A 59 -37.80 89.89 10.23
N LEU A 60 -37.60 88.59 10.49
CA LEU A 60 -38.45 87.82 11.40
C LEU A 60 -37.62 87.20 12.53
N ARG A 61 -37.89 87.65 13.75
CA ARG A 61 -37.29 87.11 14.98
C ARG A 61 -37.51 85.60 15.06
N ALA A 62 -36.39 84.88 15.08
CA ALA A 62 -36.21 83.48 15.47
C ALA A 62 -36.95 82.39 14.63
N LYS A 63 -36.75 82.35 13.31
CA LYS A 63 -36.89 81.08 12.57
C LYS A 63 -35.53 80.39 12.44
N THR A 64 -35.39 79.22 13.07
CA THR A 64 -34.24 78.33 12.88
C THR A 64 -34.50 77.43 11.66
N CYS A 65 -33.51 77.32 10.79
CA CYS A 65 -33.55 76.41 9.65
C CYS A 65 -32.85 75.08 10.04
N PRO A 66 -33.43 73.91 9.73
CA PRO A 66 -32.74 72.64 9.92
C PRO A 66 -31.61 72.54 8.89
N GLN A 67 -30.40 72.31 9.37
CA GLN A 67 -29.23 72.00 8.57
C GLN A 67 -28.92 70.51 8.76
N TYR A 68 -28.87 69.78 7.64
CA TYR A 68 -28.51 68.37 7.63
C TYR A 68 -27.06 68.23 7.22
N ARG A 69 -26.24 67.58 8.04
CA ARG A 69 -24.84 67.24 7.71
C ARG A 69 -24.68 65.73 7.65
N VAL A 70 -24.13 65.21 6.55
CA VAL A 70 -23.78 63.80 6.44
C VAL A 70 -22.44 63.60 7.14
N LEU A 71 -22.46 62.83 8.22
CA LEU A 71 -21.27 62.40 8.95
C LEU A 71 -21.09 60.90 8.78
N TYR A 72 -19.89 60.42 9.10
CA TYR A 72 -19.52 59.02 8.96
C TYR A 72 -19.10 58.45 10.30
N LYS A 73 -19.52 57.21 10.59
CA LYS A 73 -19.08 56.46 11.76
C LYS A 73 -18.62 55.07 11.35
N THR A 74 -17.71 54.49 12.12
CA THR A 74 -17.34 53.08 11.96
C THR A 74 -18.48 52.21 12.48
N ALA A 75 -18.97 51.33 11.61
CA ALA A 75 -19.92 50.28 11.95
C ALA A 75 -19.30 48.90 11.64
N TYR A 76 -19.91 47.84 12.13
CA TYR A 76 -19.41 46.48 11.94
C TYR A 76 -20.48 45.60 11.31
N ARG A 77 -20.05 44.69 10.45
CA ARG A 77 -20.89 43.65 9.84
C ARG A 77 -20.18 42.31 9.89
N GLN A 78 -20.95 41.24 9.73
CA GLN A 78 -20.39 39.90 9.54
C GLN A 78 -20.01 39.73 8.07
N GLY A 79 -18.72 39.48 7.83
CA GLY A 79 -18.20 39.02 6.55
C GLY A 79 -17.99 37.52 6.57
N VAL A 80 -18.09 36.88 5.41
CA VAL A 80 -17.73 35.47 5.24
C VAL A 80 -16.36 35.41 4.57
N ARG A 81 -15.38 34.85 5.27
CA ARG A 81 -14.02 34.65 4.77
C ARG A 81 -13.84 33.18 4.43
N VAL A 82 -13.13 32.89 3.34
CA VAL A 82 -12.66 31.53 3.03
C VAL A 82 -11.29 31.33 3.66
N ASP A 83 -11.18 30.30 4.50
CA ASP A 83 -9.94 29.84 5.10
C ASP A 83 -9.62 28.42 4.59
N TYR A 84 -8.39 27.97 4.81
CA TYR A 84 -7.90 26.68 4.32
C TYR A 84 -7.29 25.88 5.47
N ARG A 85 -7.50 24.57 5.46
CA ARG A 85 -6.87 23.63 6.40
C ARG A 85 -6.29 22.45 5.65
N ARG A 86 -5.15 21.94 6.14
CA ARG A 86 -4.54 20.73 5.59
C ARG A 86 -5.26 19.50 6.14
N ARG A 87 -5.72 18.64 5.23
CA ARG A 87 -6.33 17.33 5.53
C ARG A 87 -5.44 16.22 4.98
N HIS A 88 -5.59 15.02 5.51
CA HIS A 88 -4.85 13.82 5.10
C HIS A 88 -5.82 12.73 4.68
N HIS A 89 -5.42 11.92 3.71
CA HIS A 89 -6.13 10.71 3.28
C HIS A 89 -5.13 9.69 2.78
N CYS A 90 -5.54 8.43 2.62
CA CYS A 90 -4.72 7.44 1.91
C CYS A 90 -4.55 7.81 0.45
N CYS A 91 -3.32 7.75 -0.04
CA CYS A 91 -3.01 8.01 -1.44
C CYS A 91 -3.81 7.10 -2.39
N GLU A 92 -3.87 7.48 -3.66
CA GLU A 92 -4.57 6.70 -4.68
C GLU A 92 -4.07 5.24 -4.70
N GLY A 93 -5.01 4.29 -4.77
CA GLY A 93 -4.70 2.86 -4.70
C GLY A 93 -4.54 2.30 -3.29
N PHE A 94 -4.74 3.11 -2.25
CA PHE A 94 -4.76 2.66 -0.85
C PHE A 94 -6.14 2.89 -0.22
N TYR A 95 -6.47 2.11 0.79
CA TYR A 95 -7.66 2.30 1.61
C TYR A 95 -7.30 2.35 3.09
N GLU A 96 -8.11 3.06 3.86
CA GLU A 96 -7.90 3.21 5.29
C GLU A 96 -8.42 1.97 6.02
N SER A 97 -7.57 1.36 6.85
CA SER A 97 -7.93 0.25 7.73
C SER A 97 -7.10 0.34 9.00
N SER A 98 -7.78 0.46 10.16
CA SER A 98 -7.15 0.56 11.48
C SER A 98 -6.04 1.63 11.53
N ASP A 99 -6.33 2.84 11.06
CA ASP A 99 -5.42 4.01 11.01
C ASP A 99 -4.17 3.85 10.13
N ALA A 100 -4.15 2.84 9.26
CA ALA A 100 -3.09 2.59 8.30
C ALA A 100 -3.64 2.61 6.86
N CYS A 101 -2.78 3.02 5.92
CA CYS A 101 -3.09 2.92 4.50
C CYS A 101 -2.66 1.55 3.96
N VAL A 102 -3.64 0.71 3.67
CA VAL A 102 -3.43 -0.64 3.13
C VAL A 102 -3.59 -0.58 1.61
N PRO A 103 -2.67 -1.19 0.83
CA PRO A 103 -2.77 -1.18 -0.62
C PRO A 103 -3.99 -1.95 -1.12
N ARG A 104 -4.58 -1.48 -2.22
CA ARG A 104 -5.69 -2.12 -2.92
C ARG A 104 -5.15 -2.85 -4.15
N CYS A 105 -5.45 -4.13 -4.25
CA CYS A 105 -5.23 -4.92 -5.44
C CYS A 105 -6.60 -5.25 -6.07
N ALA A 106 -6.78 -5.07 -7.38
CA ALA A 106 -8.02 -5.37 -8.07
C ALA A 106 -8.31 -6.87 -8.12
N GLN A 107 -7.24 -7.68 -8.16
CA GLN A 107 -7.29 -9.12 -7.98
C GLN A 107 -6.78 -9.50 -6.59
N GLU A 108 -7.38 -10.51 -6.00
CA GLU A 108 -6.89 -11.09 -4.75
C GLU A 108 -5.58 -11.83 -5.02
N CYS A 109 -4.57 -11.60 -4.17
CA CYS A 109 -3.31 -12.36 -4.23
C CYS A 109 -3.55 -13.73 -3.59
N VAL A 110 -3.81 -14.77 -4.40
CA VAL A 110 -4.24 -16.10 -3.92
C VAL A 110 -3.20 -16.73 -2.99
N HIS A 111 -1.95 -16.82 -3.44
CA HIS A 111 -0.80 -17.30 -2.65
C HIS A 111 0.21 -16.17 -2.44
N GLY A 112 -0.25 -15.09 -1.80
CA GLY A 112 0.58 -13.91 -1.60
C GLY A 112 -0.09 -12.80 -0.81
N ARG A 113 0.53 -11.62 -0.84
CA ARG A 113 -0.01 -10.42 -0.19
C ARG A 113 0.11 -9.20 -1.10
N CYS A 114 -0.87 -8.29 -1.00
CA CYS A 114 -0.85 -7.01 -1.68
C CYS A 114 0.20 -6.10 -1.00
N VAL A 115 1.23 -5.68 -1.72
CA VAL A 115 2.33 -4.85 -1.17
C VAL A 115 2.31 -3.42 -1.69
N ALA A 116 1.69 -3.20 -2.84
CA ALA A 116 1.44 -1.89 -3.43
C ALA A 116 0.17 -1.98 -4.29
N PRO A 117 -0.40 -0.85 -4.75
CA PRO A 117 -1.56 -0.87 -5.60
C PRO A 117 -1.32 -1.76 -6.83
N GLU A 118 -2.23 -2.72 -7.05
CA GLU A 118 -2.13 -3.70 -8.15
C GLU A 118 -0.84 -4.55 -8.16
N GLN A 119 -0.11 -4.64 -7.05
CA GLN A 119 1.12 -5.41 -6.96
C GLN A 119 1.06 -6.44 -5.83
N CYS A 120 1.02 -7.71 -6.22
CA CYS A 120 1.17 -8.83 -5.32
C CYS A 120 2.65 -9.20 -5.11
N GLN A 121 2.99 -9.53 -3.88
CA GLN A 121 4.18 -10.29 -3.55
C GLN A 121 3.76 -11.75 -3.34
N CYS A 122 4.17 -12.64 -4.25
CA CYS A 122 3.85 -14.06 -4.15
C CYS A 122 4.71 -14.78 -3.12
N GLU A 123 4.12 -15.82 -2.54
CA GLU A 123 4.82 -16.81 -1.74
C GLU A 123 5.79 -17.63 -2.63
N GLN A 124 6.68 -18.38 -1.98
CA GLN A 124 7.63 -19.25 -2.68
C GLN A 124 6.87 -20.31 -3.49
N GLY A 125 7.34 -20.59 -4.71
CA GLY A 125 6.71 -21.57 -5.60
C GLY A 125 5.53 -21.03 -6.41
N TRP A 126 5.17 -19.75 -6.24
CA TRP A 126 4.06 -19.10 -6.95
C TRP A 126 4.50 -17.85 -7.71
N ARG A 127 3.79 -17.56 -8.79
CA ARG A 127 3.96 -16.39 -9.67
C ARG A 127 2.65 -15.97 -10.33
N GLY A 128 2.73 -14.93 -11.13
CA GLY A 128 1.58 -14.30 -11.79
C GLY A 128 1.23 -12.98 -11.12
N SER A 129 0.35 -12.19 -11.75
CA SER A 129 -0.12 -10.92 -11.17
C SER A 129 -0.94 -11.12 -9.89
N ASP A 130 -1.59 -12.27 -9.76
CA ASP A 130 -2.48 -12.66 -8.64
C ASP A 130 -1.93 -13.85 -7.83
N CYS A 131 -0.70 -14.29 -8.09
CA CYS A 131 -0.09 -15.44 -7.43
C CYS A 131 -0.89 -16.75 -7.56
N SER A 132 -1.61 -16.93 -8.68
CA SER A 132 -2.40 -18.14 -8.95
C SER A 132 -1.63 -19.24 -9.70
N SER A 133 -0.45 -18.93 -10.24
CA SER A 133 0.32 -19.87 -11.08
C SER A 133 1.54 -20.41 -10.35
N GLU A 134 1.75 -21.71 -10.38
CA GLU A 134 2.95 -22.32 -9.82
C GLU A 134 4.20 -22.00 -10.67
N CYS A 135 5.38 -22.13 -10.06
CA CYS A 135 6.64 -22.12 -10.79
C CYS A 135 6.74 -23.31 -11.74
N SER A 136 7.47 -23.14 -12.84
CA SER A 136 7.88 -24.27 -13.67
C SER A 136 9.08 -24.98 -13.04
N ASP A 137 9.34 -26.22 -13.47
CA ASP A 137 10.49 -27.04 -13.05
C ASP A 137 11.89 -26.43 -13.32
N GLN A 138 11.94 -25.24 -13.91
CA GLN A 138 13.15 -24.49 -14.26
C GLN A 138 13.35 -23.23 -13.41
N SER A 139 12.44 -22.95 -12.47
CA SER A 139 12.48 -21.78 -11.61
C SER A 139 11.91 -22.06 -10.22
N TRP A 140 12.34 -21.30 -9.22
CA TRP A 140 11.92 -21.48 -7.83
C TRP A 140 11.94 -20.15 -7.07
N GLY A 141 11.46 -20.20 -5.83
CA GLY A 141 11.41 -19.05 -4.93
C GLY A 141 10.22 -18.12 -5.17
N PRO A 142 10.19 -16.93 -4.53
CA PRO A 142 9.07 -16.01 -4.66
C PRO A 142 9.04 -15.40 -6.06
N ASN A 143 7.85 -15.39 -6.69
CA ASN A 143 7.65 -14.97 -8.08
C ASN A 143 8.49 -15.76 -9.11
N CYS A 144 9.03 -16.92 -8.72
CA CYS A 144 9.87 -17.78 -9.58
C CYS A 144 11.07 -17.05 -10.20
N GLN A 145 11.67 -16.11 -9.45
CA GLN A 145 12.79 -15.29 -9.94
C GLN A 145 14.14 -16.01 -9.91
N SER A 146 14.24 -17.11 -9.17
CA SER A 146 15.48 -17.90 -9.07
C SER A 146 15.47 -19.02 -10.10
N PRO A 147 16.49 -19.14 -10.97
CA PRO A 147 16.58 -20.25 -11.92
C PRO A 147 16.95 -21.56 -11.21
N CYS A 148 16.45 -22.70 -11.69
CA CYS A 148 16.93 -24.01 -11.26
C CYS A 148 18.34 -24.26 -11.83
N THR A 149 19.25 -24.78 -11.02
CA THR A 149 20.63 -25.10 -11.43
C THR A 149 20.89 -26.59 -11.65
N CYS A 150 19.84 -27.42 -11.55
CA CYS A 150 19.94 -28.87 -11.72
C CYS A 150 20.42 -29.25 -13.12
N LEU A 151 21.38 -30.17 -13.18
CA LEU A 151 21.99 -30.70 -14.40
C LEU A 151 21.36 -32.04 -14.80
N ASN A 152 21.76 -32.54 -15.97
CA ASN A 152 21.39 -33.86 -16.49
C ASN A 152 19.88 -34.14 -16.54
N GLY A 153 19.06 -33.09 -16.66
CA GLY A 153 17.60 -33.21 -16.71
C GLY A 153 16.92 -33.35 -15.34
N GLY A 154 17.62 -32.99 -14.25
CA GLY A 154 16.99 -32.86 -12.94
C GLY A 154 15.99 -31.70 -12.89
N SER A 155 14.92 -31.88 -12.10
CA SER A 155 13.97 -30.82 -11.76
C SER A 155 14.32 -30.22 -10.40
N CYS A 156 13.95 -28.96 -10.15
CA CYS A 156 14.12 -28.37 -8.82
C CYS A 156 12.79 -28.15 -8.11
N ASP A 157 12.82 -28.29 -6.79
CA ASP A 157 11.70 -27.99 -5.92
C ASP A 157 11.35 -26.49 -6.00
N PRO A 158 10.09 -26.12 -6.31
CA PRO A 158 9.72 -24.73 -6.57
C PRO A 158 9.80 -23.83 -5.33
N LEU A 159 9.83 -24.42 -4.13
CA LEU A 159 9.92 -23.71 -2.86
C LEU A 159 11.39 -23.43 -2.48
N THR A 160 12.22 -24.46 -2.53
CA THR A 160 13.59 -24.46 -1.96
C THR A 160 14.69 -24.43 -3.01
N GLY A 161 14.39 -24.77 -4.27
CA GLY A 161 15.37 -24.94 -5.33
C GLY A 161 16.16 -26.26 -5.26
N ALA A 162 15.82 -27.17 -4.33
CA ALA A 162 16.53 -28.44 -4.18
C ALA A 162 16.31 -29.36 -5.38
N CYS A 163 17.37 -29.98 -5.90
CA CYS A 163 17.28 -30.82 -7.09
C CYS A 163 16.76 -32.22 -6.77
N THR A 164 15.84 -32.68 -7.62
CA THR A 164 15.45 -34.08 -7.73
C THR A 164 16.14 -34.67 -8.96
N CYS A 165 17.09 -35.58 -8.71
CA CYS A 165 17.88 -36.17 -9.78
C CYS A 165 17.16 -37.32 -10.49
N PRO A 166 17.32 -37.41 -11.83
CA PRO A 166 16.84 -38.56 -12.57
C PRO A 166 17.68 -39.81 -12.23
N PRO A 167 17.15 -41.02 -12.46
CA PRO A 167 17.90 -42.25 -12.27
C PRO A 167 19.21 -42.26 -13.04
N GLY A 168 20.30 -42.72 -12.40
CA GLY A 168 21.64 -42.71 -12.98
C GLY A 168 22.50 -41.50 -12.60
N TYR A 169 21.94 -40.51 -11.90
CA TYR A 169 22.66 -39.33 -11.40
C TYR A 169 22.37 -39.06 -9.92
N HIS A 170 23.32 -38.40 -9.25
CA HIS A 170 23.22 -37.92 -7.88
C HIS A 170 24.05 -36.64 -7.68
N GLY A 171 24.10 -36.15 -6.44
CA GLY A 171 24.73 -34.87 -6.08
C GLY A 171 23.69 -33.75 -5.91
N GLN A 172 24.11 -32.61 -5.37
CA GLN A 172 23.23 -31.47 -5.08
C GLN A 172 22.60 -30.86 -6.34
N GLU A 173 23.30 -30.89 -7.46
CA GLU A 173 22.84 -30.37 -8.75
C GLU A 173 22.69 -31.51 -9.78
N CYS A 174 22.66 -32.77 -9.34
CA CYS A 174 22.61 -33.94 -10.23
C CYS A 174 23.81 -34.04 -11.20
N GLN A 175 24.95 -33.48 -10.80
CA GLN A 175 26.15 -33.39 -11.62
C GLN A 175 26.94 -34.70 -11.68
N GLU A 176 26.74 -35.60 -10.72
CA GLU A 176 27.54 -36.82 -10.56
C GLU A 176 26.78 -38.03 -11.15
N PRO A 177 27.35 -38.76 -12.13
CA PRO A 177 26.76 -40.02 -12.57
C PRO A 177 27.00 -41.12 -11.54
N CYS A 178 26.14 -42.14 -11.51
CA CYS A 178 26.33 -43.28 -10.62
C CYS A 178 27.68 -43.97 -10.86
N ALA A 179 28.33 -44.36 -9.75
CA ALA A 179 29.56 -45.12 -9.80
C ALA A 179 29.33 -46.48 -10.46
N THR A 180 30.37 -47.00 -11.12
CA THR A 180 30.31 -48.32 -11.74
C THR A 180 29.90 -49.37 -10.72
N GLY A 181 28.86 -50.14 -11.05
CA GLY A 181 28.29 -51.15 -10.14
C GLY A 181 27.06 -50.67 -9.38
N THR A 182 26.65 -49.40 -9.50
CA THR A 182 25.41 -48.86 -8.91
C THR A 182 24.49 -48.25 -9.97
N TYR A 183 23.19 -48.21 -9.71
CA TYR A 183 22.18 -47.66 -10.63
C TYR A 183 20.94 -47.12 -9.90
N GLY A 184 20.03 -46.52 -10.65
CA GLY A 184 18.70 -46.12 -10.18
C GLY A 184 18.67 -44.73 -9.52
N GLN A 185 17.59 -44.45 -8.80
CA GLN A 185 17.39 -43.17 -8.09
C GLN A 185 18.46 -43.00 -7.00
N GLY A 186 19.24 -41.92 -7.07
CA GLY A 186 20.30 -41.64 -6.09
C GLY A 186 21.38 -42.72 -5.98
N CYS A 187 21.52 -43.58 -7.00
CA CYS A 187 22.53 -44.64 -7.07
C CYS A 187 22.47 -45.65 -5.91
N GLN A 188 21.28 -45.91 -5.37
CA GLN A 188 21.09 -46.76 -4.18
C GLN A 188 20.97 -48.26 -4.49
N LEU A 189 20.98 -48.65 -5.77
CA LEU A 189 20.81 -50.05 -6.18
C LEU A 189 22.11 -50.62 -6.73
N ASP A 190 22.45 -51.84 -6.32
CA ASP A 190 23.66 -52.54 -6.79
C ASP A 190 23.40 -53.38 -8.05
N CYS A 191 24.38 -53.38 -8.95
CA CYS A 191 24.34 -54.18 -10.16
C CYS A 191 24.77 -55.63 -9.91
N HIS A 192 23.94 -56.57 -10.37
CA HIS A 192 24.14 -58.01 -10.16
C HIS A 192 24.44 -58.72 -11.49
N CYS A 193 25.30 -58.13 -12.31
CA CYS A 193 25.66 -58.66 -13.62
C CYS A 193 26.70 -59.77 -13.52
N GLN A 194 26.52 -60.85 -14.28
CA GLN A 194 27.45 -61.97 -14.32
C GLN A 194 28.67 -61.68 -15.20
N ASN A 195 29.74 -62.46 -15.03
CA ASN A 195 30.96 -62.40 -15.84
C ASN A 195 31.66 -61.03 -15.86
N GLY A 196 31.46 -60.21 -14.82
CA GLY A 196 32.04 -58.88 -14.73
C GLY A 196 31.46 -57.86 -15.71
N ALA A 197 30.28 -58.12 -16.28
CA ALA A 197 29.63 -57.19 -17.20
C ALA A 197 29.20 -55.90 -16.48
N SER A 198 29.35 -54.77 -17.16
CA SER A 198 28.85 -53.47 -16.70
C SER A 198 27.33 -53.41 -16.78
N CYS A 199 26.71 -52.53 -15.99
CA CYS A 199 25.28 -52.27 -16.01
C CYS A 199 24.97 -50.84 -16.46
N SER A 200 23.77 -50.63 -17.00
CA SER A 200 23.20 -49.31 -17.24
C SER A 200 22.95 -48.59 -15.91
N LEU A 201 23.43 -47.35 -15.79
CA LEU A 201 23.28 -46.53 -14.58
C LEU A 201 21.82 -46.13 -14.32
N VAL A 202 20.97 -46.14 -15.35
CA VAL A 202 19.57 -45.71 -15.26
C VAL A 202 18.68 -46.82 -14.71
N ASN A 203 18.81 -48.04 -15.25
CA ASN A 203 17.87 -49.14 -15.00
C ASN A 203 18.53 -50.47 -14.61
N GLY A 204 19.85 -50.53 -14.47
CA GLY A 204 20.57 -51.72 -14.01
C GLY A 204 20.71 -52.82 -15.06
N ALA A 205 20.26 -52.60 -16.30
CA ALA A 205 20.35 -53.59 -17.37
C ALA A 205 21.82 -53.92 -17.69
N CYS A 206 22.17 -55.20 -17.72
CA CYS A 206 23.53 -55.65 -18.01
C CYS A 206 23.90 -55.47 -19.47
N LEU A 207 25.08 -54.91 -19.71
CA LEU A 207 25.65 -54.67 -21.03
C LEU A 207 26.54 -55.86 -21.40
N CYS A 208 25.99 -56.82 -22.15
CA CYS A 208 26.71 -58.01 -22.59
C CYS A 208 27.43 -57.78 -23.92
N SER A 209 28.65 -58.30 -24.06
CA SER A 209 29.34 -58.36 -25.35
C SER A 209 28.59 -59.29 -26.32
N PRO A 210 28.42 -58.91 -27.60
CA PRO A 210 27.79 -59.80 -28.58
C PRO A 210 28.64 -61.07 -28.74
N VAL A 211 27.99 -62.23 -28.63
CA VAL A 211 28.65 -63.52 -28.86
C VAL A 211 28.88 -63.66 -30.37
N THR A 212 30.12 -63.59 -30.83
CA THR A 212 30.45 -63.99 -32.21
C THR A 212 30.31 -65.51 -32.30
N PRO A 213 29.44 -66.05 -33.19
CA PRO A 213 29.34 -67.49 -33.39
C PRO A 213 30.69 -68.04 -33.86
N PRO A 214 31.13 -69.22 -33.38
CA PRO A 214 32.28 -69.89 -33.97
C PRO A 214 31.97 -70.22 -35.44
N GLN A 215 32.87 -69.82 -36.34
CA GLN A 215 32.91 -70.29 -37.73
C GLN A 215 33.47 -71.71 -37.81
#